data_AF-A0A821KSY6-F1
#
_entry.id   AF-A0A821KSY6-F1
#
_cell.length_a   1.000
_cell.length_b   1.000
_cell.length_c   1.000
_cell.angle_alpha   90.00
_cell.angle_beta   90.00
_cell.angle_gamma   90.00
#
_symmetry.space_group_name_H-M   'P 1'
#
loop_
_entity.id
_entity.type
_entity.pdbx_description
1 polymer ?
#
loop_
_entity_poly.entity_id
_entity_poly.type
_entity_poly.pdbx_seq_one_letter_code
_entity_poly.pdbx_strand_id
1 'polypeptide(L)'
;ALYRIFNNKHSSERLLLVIPSSEITNILQLAHDHATAAHLERRKTLSRLNSRFYWPHMRRDVADYVRACILCQQYKPTNQK
;
A
#
# COMPACT_ATOMS: atom_id res chain seq x y z
N ALA A 1 -7.69 -14.10 -13.17
CA ALA A 1 -7.18 -13.54 -11.91
C ALA A 1 -8.06 -14.01 -10.75
N LEU A 2 -7.50 -14.22 -9.56
CA LEU A 2 -8.26 -14.61 -8.38
C LEU A 2 -8.76 -13.36 -7.64
N TYR A 3 -10.01 -13.37 -7.18
CA TYR A 3 -10.62 -12.26 -6.44
C TYR A 3 -10.98 -12.72 -5.02
N ARG A 4 -10.90 -11.82 -4.04
CA ARG A 4 -11.33 -12.02 -2.66
C ARG A 4 -12.48 -11.08 -2.34
N ILE A 5 -13.57 -11.60 -1.77
CA ILE A 5 -14.69 -10.79 -1.29
C ILE A 5 -14.32 -10.19 0.07
N PHE A 6 -14.46 -8.87 0.20
CA PHE A 6 -14.34 -8.15 1.46
C PHE A 6 -15.72 -7.62 1.87
N ASN A 7 -16.22 -8.13 3.00
CA ASN A 7 -17.51 -7.73 3.56
C ASN A 7 -17.28 -6.67 4.63
N ASN A 8 -17.84 -5.48 4.42
CA ASN A 8 -17.93 -4.47 5.45
C ASN A 8 -19.39 -4.32 5.85
N LYS A 9 -19.71 -4.33 7.15
CA LYS A 9 -21.10 -4.33 7.68
C LYS A 9 -21.96 -3.13 7.23
N HIS A 10 -21.36 -2.14 6.58
CA HIS A 10 -21.99 -0.91 6.08
C HIS A 10 -21.76 -0.63 4.59
N SER A 11 -21.13 -1.51 3.81
CA SER A 11 -20.97 -1.30 2.36
C SER A 11 -21.22 -2.57 1.56
N SER A 12 -21.73 -2.40 0.34
CA SER A 12 -21.83 -3.45 -0.68
C SER A 12 -20.54 -4.24 -0.79
N GLU A 13 -20.66 -5.55 -1.05
CA GLU A 13 -19.53 -6.48 -1.20
C GLU A 13 -18.47 -5.92 -2.16
N ARG A 14 -17.21 -5.89 -1.71
CA ARG A 14 -16.11 -5.39 -2.53
C ARG A 14 -15.20 -6.53 -2.95
N LEU A 15 -14.99 -6.65 -4.26
CA LEU A 15 -14.02 -7.57 -4.82
C LEU A 15 -12.63 -6.95 -4.78
N LEU A 16 -11.69 -7.63 -4.13
CA LEU A 16 -10.28 -7.29 -4.11
C LEU A 16 -9.52 -8.24 -5.03
N LEU A 17 -8.66 -7.70 -5.88
CA LEU A 17 -7.79 -8.50 -6.74
C LEU A 17 -6.67 -9.12 -5.89
N VAL A 18 -6.53 -10.44 -5.96
CA VAL A 18 -5.43 -11.14 -5.29
C VAL A 18 -4.18 -11.00 -6.14
N ILE A 19 -3.13 -10.45 -5.54
CA ILE A 19 -1.86 -10.19 -6.23
C ILE A 19 -0.89 -11.35 -5.96
N PRO A 20 -0.30 -11.97 -7.01
CA PRO A 20 0.76 -12.97 -6.84
C PRO A 20 2.06 -12.30 -6.38
N SER A 21 2.92 -13.06 -5.68
CA SER A 21 4.13 -12.52 -5.07
C SER A 21 5.08 -11.81 -6.05
N SER A 22 5.13 -12.26 -7.31
CA SER A 22 5.96 -11.66 -8.36
C SER A 22 5.53 -10.24 -8.74
N GLU A 23 4.27 -9.87 -8.51
CA GLU A 23 3.71 -8.57 -8.91
C GLU A 23 3.63 -7.57 -7.74
N ILE A 24 3.89 -8.02 -6.51
CA ILE A 24 3.79 -7.16 -5.31
C ILE A 24 4.69 -5.93 -5.45
N THR A 25 5.94 -6.11 -5.88
CA THR A 25 6.90 -5.01 -6.03
C THR A 25 6.41 -3.96 -7.04
N ASN A 26 5.89 -4.40 -8.20
CA ASN A 26 5.36 -3.51 -9.23
C ASN A 26 4.17 -2.69 -8.70
N ILE A 27 3.28 -3.34 -7.95
CA ILE A 27 2.11 -2.69 -7.34
C ILE A 27 2.54 -1.69 -6.25
N LEU A 28 3.57 -2.02 -5.46
CA LEU A 28 4.12 -1.12 -4.44
C LEU A 28 4.75 0.12 -5.07
N GLN A 29 5.57 -0.05 -6.11
CA GLN A 29 6.15 1.04 -6.89
C GLN A 29 5.06 1.96 -7.46
N LEU A 30 4.04 1.39 -8.13
CA LEU A 30 2.95 2.18 -8.70
C LEU A 30 2.16 2.96 -7.62
N ALA A 31 2.00 2.38 -6.43
CA ALA A 31 1.24 3.01 -5.37
C ALA A 31 2.04 4.04 -4.56
N HIS A 32 3.37 3.95 -4.54
CA HIS A 32 4.24 4.81 -3.73
C HIS A 32 4.99 5.86 -4.57
N ASP A 33 5.52 5.48 -5.73
CA ASP A 33 6.47 6.28 -6.52
C ASP A 33 5.77 7.14 -7.58
N HIS A 34 4.48 6.93 -7.82
CA HIS A 34 3.72 7.75 -8.77
C HIS A 34 3.69 9.21 -8.31
N ALA A 35 3.90 10.17 -9.22
CA ALA A 35 4.04 11.61 -8.89
C ALA A 35 2.87 12.20 -8.09
N THR A 36 1.66 11.67 -8.28
CA THR A 36 0.44 12.05 -7.53
C THR A 36 0.27 11.30 -6.19
N ALA A 37 1.10 10.30 -5.92
CA ALA A 37 1.15 9.56 -4.67
C ALA A 37 2.06 10.24 -3.61
N ALA A 38 2.58 11.44 -3.91
CA ALA A 38 3.21 12.41 -3.02
C ALA A 38 3.88 11.81 -1.78
N HIS A 39 4.79 10.82 -1.98
CA HIS A 39 5.47 10.07 -0.91
C HIS A 39 4.60 9.86 0.34
N LEU A 40 3.34 9.53 0.12
CA LEU A 40 2.32 9.65 1.14
C LEU A 40 2.69 8.71 2.29
N GLU A 41 2.51 9.18 3.52
CA GLU A 41 2.77 8.39 4.72
C GLU A 41 2.22 6.97 4.57
N ARG A 42 3.00 5.95 4.98
CA ARG A 42 2.67 4.50 4.95
C ARG A 42 1.17 4.15 5.05
N ARG A 43 0.41 4.82 5.93
CA ARG A 43 -1.03 4.60 6.12
C ARG A 43 -1.85 4.89 4.87
N LYS A 44 -1.53 5.94 4.13
CA LYS A 44 -2.23 6.35 2.91
C LYS A 44 -1.94 5.40 1.74
N THR A 45 -0.68 4.97 1.57
CA THR A 45 -0.31 3.92 0.59
C THR A 45 -1.08 2.63 0.87
N LEU A 46 -1.09 2.19 2.14
CA LEU A 46 -1.84 0.99 2.54
C LEU A 46 -3.35 1.14 2.32
N SER A 47 -3.93 2.30 2.65
CA SER A 47 -5.36 2.57 2.47
C SER A 47 -5.77 2.51 1.00
N ARG A 48 -4.94 3.08 0.11
CA ARG A 48 -5.18 3.05 -1.34
C ARG A 48 -5.13 1.63 -1.88
N LEU A 49 -4.12 0.86 -1.47
CA LEU A 49 -3.95 -0.51 -1.91
C LEU A 49 -5.07 -1.43 -1.40
N ASN A 50 -5.45 -1.34 -0.11
CA ASN A 50 -6.54 -2.12 0.49
C ASN A 50 -7.90 -1.90 -0.18
N SER A 51 -8.04 -0.83 -0.95
CA SER A 51 -9.26 -0.57 -1.71
C SER A 51 -9.36 -1.48 -2.94
N ARG A 52 -8.26 -1.95 -3.54
CA ARG A 52 -8.34 -2.68 -4.83
C ARG A 52 -7.63 -4.02 -4.81
N PHE A 53 -6.71 -4.21 -3.89
CA PHE A 53 -5.79 -5.32 -3.89
C PHE A 53 -5.76 -6.03 -2.55
N TYR A 54 -5.39 -7.30 -2.60
CA TYR A 54 -5.11 -8.10 -1.43
C TYR A 54 -3.94 -9.05 -1.71
N TRP A 55 -3.07 -9.22 -0.73
CA TRP A 55 -2.13 -10.34 -0.67
C TRP A 55 -1.77 -10.64 0.81
N PRO A 56 -1.30 -11.85 1.12
CA PRO A 56 -0.81 -12.17 2.46
C PRO A 56 0.31 -11.22 2.90
N HIS A 57 0.31 -10.79 4.16
CA HIS A 57 1.34 -9.89 4.73
C HIS A 57 1.46 -8.47 4.13
N MET A 58 0.51 -8.06 3.28
CA MET A 58 0.45 -6.73 2.65
C MET A 58 0.78 -5.53 3.56
N ARG A 59 0.30 -5.51 4.81
CA ARG A 59 0.62 -4.43 5.76
C ARG A 59 2.12 -4.35 6.07
N ARG A 60 2.78 -5.50 6.21
CA ARG A 60 4.22 -5.62 6.48
C ARG A 60 5.00 -5.18 5.24
N ASP A 61 4.66 -5.71 4.08
CA ASP A 61 5.37 -5.40 2.83
C ASP A 61 5.30 -3.91 2.49
N VAL A 62 4.13 -3.28 2.64
CA VAL A 62 3.98 -1.83 2.46
C VAL A 62 4.83 -1.05 3.48
N ALA A 63 4.89 -1.51 4.73
CA ALA A 63 5.69 -0.84 5.75
C ALA A 63 7.20 -0.95 5.46
N ASP A 64 7.66 -2.12 5.02
CA ASP A 64 9.05 -2.39 4.71
C ASP A 64 9.48 -1.61 3.45
N TYR A 65 8.63 -1.57 2.42
CA TYR A 65 8.86 -0.79 1.20
C TYR A 65 8.99 0.70 1.48
N VAL A 66 8.01 1.29 2.20
CA VAL A 66 8.06 2.72 2.55
C VAL A 66 9.22 3.04 3.48
N ARG A 67 9.62 2.12 4.37
CA ARG A 67 10.80 2.29 5.23
C ARG A 67 12.08 2.33 4.40
N ALA A 68 12.19 1.57 3.31
CA ALA A 68 13.35 1.55 2.44
C ALA A 68 13.45 2.77 1.50
N CYS A 69 12.38 3.56 1.34
CA CYS A 69 12.38 4.73 0.46
C CYS A 69 13.20 5.89 1.03
N ILE A 70 14.30 6.24 0.35
CA ILE A 70 15.24 7.31 0.74
C ILE A 70 14.53 8.66 0.84
N LEU A 71 13.65 8.97 -0.13
CA LEU A 71 12.90 10.23 -0.16
C LEU A 71 11.99 10.35 1.08
N CYS A 72 11.29 9.28 1.45
CA CYS A 72 10.49 9.26 2.67
C CYS A 72 11.33 9.35 3.96
N GLN A 73 12.56 8.84 3.95
CA GLN A 73 13.47 8.98 5.11
C GLN A 73 13.94 10.43 5.28
N GLN A 74 14.26 11.12 4.18
CA GLN A 74 14.72 12.51 4.20
C GLN A 74 13.61 13.49 4.61
N TYR A 75 12.36 13.23 4.22
CA TYR A 75 11.22 14.10 4.52
C TYR A 75 10.59 13.88 5.91
N LYS A 76 11.04 12.88 6.69
CA LYS A 76 10.62 12.79 8.09
C LYS A 76 11.23 13.99 8.83
N PRO A 77 10.43 14.95 9.33
CA PRO A 77 10.98 15.97 10.20
C PRO A 77 11.59 15.24 11.40
N THR A 78 12.91 15.36 11.56
CA THR A 78 13.53 15.10 12.84
C THR A 78 12.80 15.97 13.84
N ASN A 79 12.01 15.38 14.74
CA ASN A 79 11.62 16.04 15.99
C ASN A 79 12.92 16.34 16.75
N GLN A 80 13.55 17.46 16.41
CA GLN A 80 14.52 18.10 17.27
C GLN A 80 13.71 18.66 18.44
N LYS A 81 13.92 18.05 19.60
CA LYS A 81 13.50 18.60 20.89
C LYS A 81 14.19 19.95 21.13
#